data_AF-A0A4R8Q5Z4-F1
#
_entry.id   AF-A0A4R8Q5Z4-F1
#
_cell.length_a   1.000
_cell.length_b   1.000
_cell.length_c   1.000
_cell.angle_alpha   90.00
_cell.angle_beta   90.00
_cell.angle_gamma   90.00
#
_symmetry.space_group_name_H-M   'P 1'
#
loop_
_entity.id
_entity.type
_entity.pdbx_description
1 polymer ?
#
loop_
_entity_poly.entity_id
_entity_poly.type
_entity_poly.pdbx_seq_one_letter_code
_entity_poly.pdbx_strand_id
1 'polypeptide(L)'
;MLPEPMPRVPKAARNVDGVALVLSSPRCSEGTKVKATATEDGAVVCEASISCGNWDDTCNGIPSYDCGNAYTMGRRWNFIQLTSPRHAGAKFPILPELAQYLLKNGPRKTRPTSRRVRIILNHTYIVDTTKAVHVWEHDGYPQYYIPTSELRNCNWKDKQNIHAENDGASSPASVVEVTVAAHDGLQEFKTDRALRFSDDDKAAGVLSGLIRLEFGSMDQWLEEEFPIHVHPKDPFKRIDILPSSRSVEVRVAGKTVAKTDHAVHLLETGLPTRYYLPLSAVDQSVLRKSEFTSQCPYKGDAEYYHVVVDGQEHRDLVWYYRLPTHESAAIAELLCFYNEKVDIILDGKMLERPRTMGLFAEPDEVKK
;
A
#
# COMPACT_ATOMS: atom_id res chain seq x y z
N MET A 1 -21.53 -25.46 37.75
CA MET A 1 -20.82 -24.34 38.38
C MET A 1 -19.84 -23.78 37.36
N LEU A 2 -20.21 -22.68 36.73
CA LEU A 2 -19.35 -21.89 35.84
C LEU A 2 -18.95 -20.64 36.64
N PRO A 3 -17.68 -20.20 36.61
CA PRO A 3 -17.26 -19.04 37.38
C PRO A 3 -17.73 -17.72 36.72
N GLU A 4 -18.21 -16.80 37.56
CA GLU A 4 -18.66 -15.45 37.22
C GLU A 4 -17.52 -14.51 36.79
N PRO A 5 -17.80 -13.45 36.00
CA PRO A 5 -16.80 -12.53 35.49
C PRO A 5 -16.31 -11.51 36.54
N MET A 6 -15.00 -11.20 36.50
CA MET A 6 -14.39 -10.20 37.39
C MET A 6 -14.80 -8.74 37.08
N PRO A 7 -14.86 -7.87 38.11
CA PRO A 7 -15.34 -6.50 37.98
C PRO A 7 -14.32 -5.53 37.35
N ARG A 8 -14.82 -4.52 36.63
CA ARG A 8 -14.04 -3.42 36.03
C ARG A 8 -13.55 -2.44 37.10
N VAL A 9 -12.30 -1.99 36.98
CA VAL A 9 -11.71 -0.92 37.81
C VAL A 9 -11.85 0.45 37.09
N PRO A 10 -12.16 1.56 37.78
CA PRO A 10 -12.43 2.87 37.15
C PRO A 10 -11.15 3.66 36.80
N LYS A 11 -11.28 4.54 35.80
CA LYS A 11 -10.27 5.53 35.38
C LYS A 11 -9.92 6.51 36.51
N ALA A 12 -8.62 6.74 36.72
CA ALA A 12 -8.10 7.90 37.43
C ALA A 12 -7.21 8.72 36.48
N ALA A 13 -7.51 10.01 36.36
CA ALA A 13 -6.68 11.02 35.72
C ALA A 13 -5.65 11.57 36.71
N ARG A 14 -4.41 11.84 36.26
CA ARG A 14 -3.67 13.09 36.52
C ARG A 14 -2.21 13.05 35.98
N ASN A 15 -1.87 14.17 35.35
CA ASN A 15 -0.60 14.89 35.24
C ASN A 15 0.64 14.23 34.60
N VAL A 16 1.07 14.92 33.55
CA VAL A 16 2.32 14.78 32.79
C VAL A 16 3.33 15.75 33.40
N ASP A 17 4.49 15.26 33.82
CA ASP A 17 5.69 16.07 34.03
C ASP A 17 6.93 15.24 33.65
N GLY A 18 7.74 15.79 32.74
CA GLY A 18 9.15 15.46 32.57
C GLY A 18 9.52 14.13 31.92
N VAL A 19 9.57 14.07 30.58
CA VAL A 19 10.46 13.13 29.87
C VAL A 19 11.36 13.90 28.91
N ALA A 20 12.63 14.00 29.28
CA ALA A 20 13.69 14.46 28.39
C ALA A 20 13.97 13.36 27.35
N LEU A 21 13.76 13.68 26.07
CA LEU A 21 14.19 12.84 24.95
C LEU A 21 15.67 13.09 24.68
N VAL A 22 16.53 12.16 25.10
CA VAL A 22 17.94 12.15 24.74
C VAL A 22 18.07 11.49 23.37
N LEU A 23 18.37 12.28 22.33
CA LEU A 23 18.77 11.78 21.02
C LEU A 23 20.31 11.68 21.00
N SER A 24 20.86 10.47 21.00
CA SER A 24 22.27 10.24 20.72
C SER A 24 22.46 9.98 19.22
N SER A 25 23.11 10.93 18.53
CA SER A 25 23.67 10.73 17.18
C SER A 25 25.18 10.97 17.25
N PRO A 26 26.04 10.12 16.64
CA PRO A 26 27.49 10.22 16.83
C PRO A 26 28.16 11.40 16.10
N ARG A 27 27.41 12.30 15.45
CA ARG A 27 27.98 13.33 14.54
C ARG A 27 27.37 14.73 14.63
N CYS A 28 26.87 15.16 15.79
CA CYS A 28 26.50 16.56 15.98
C CYS A 28 27.17 17.11 17.24
N SER A 29 28.18 17.96 17.06
CA SER A 29 28.72 18.80 18.12
C SER A 29 27.70 19.89 18.49
N GLU A 30 27.52 20.06 19.80
CA GLU A 30 26.76 21.05 20.57
C GLU A 30 26.10 22.22 19.80
N GLY A 31 24.77 22.35 19.92
CA GLY A 31 24.08 23.59 19.51
C GLY A 31 22.60 23.48 19.12
N THR A 32 21.94 22.34 19.26
CA THR A 32 20.50 22.24 18.91
C THR A 32 19.62 22.88 20.00
N LYS A 33 18.91 23.95 19.67
CA LYS A 33 17.82 24.49 20.51
C LYS A 33 16.50 23.96 19.98
N VAL A 34 15.77 23.22 20.82
CA VAL A 34 14.42 22.74 20.52
C VAL A 34 13.43 23.58 21.31
N LYS A 35 12.44 24.15 20.63
CA LYS A 35 11.31 24.83 21.28
C LYS A 35 10.07 23.99 21.06
N ALA A 36 9.48 23.50 22.14
CA ALA A 36 8.22 22.77 22.13
C ALA A 36 7.09 23.71 22.55
N THR A 37 6.03 23.78 21.76
CA THR A 37 4.81 24.55 22.08
C THR A 37 3.62 23.61 22.05
N ALA A 38 2.84 23.61 23.13
CA ALA A 38 1.59 22.85 23.22
C ALA A 38 0.48 23.64 22.52
N THR A 39 -0.29 22.96 21.68
CA THR A 39 -1.52 23.50 21.07
C THR A 39 -2.73 23.10 21.91
N GLU A 40 -3.83 23.86 21.81
CA GLU A 40 -5.05 23.65 22.61
C GLU A 40 -5.69 22.26 22.42
N ASP A 41 -5.35 21.57 21.32
CA ASP A 41 -5.80 20.22 21.01
C ASP A 41 -4.90 19.11 21.61
N GLY A 42 -3.90 19.49 22.42
CA GLY A 42 -2.99 18.56 23.09
C GLY A 42 -1.85 18.02 22.22
N ALA A 43 -1.70 18.51 20.99
CA ALA A 43 -0.54 18.19 20.15
C ALA A 43 0.66 19.06 20.54
N VAL A 44 1.84 18.44 20.69
CA VAL A 44 3.11 19.13 20.94
C VAL A 44 3.82 19.32 19.60
N VAL A 45 4.01 20.59 19.20
CA VAL A 45 4.81 20.94 18.02
C VAL A 45 6.22 21.26 18.48
N CYS A 46 7.21 20.53 17.97
CA CYS A 46 8.63 20.78 18.23
C CYS A 46 9.26 21.44 17.00
N GLU A 47 9.71 22.69 17.16
CA GLU A 47 10.59 23.33 16.18
C GLU A 47 12.04 23.17 16.65
N ALA A 48 12.87 22.60 15.78
CA ALA A 48 14.32 22.56 15.96
C ALA A 48 14.98 23.47 14.92
N SER A 49 15.76 24.44 15.38
CA SER A 49 16.65 25.23 14.52
C SER A 49 18.07 24.73 14.68
N ILE A 50 18.70 24.38 13.55
CA ILE A 50 20.09 23.93 13.48
C ILE A 50 20.89 25.07 12.85
N SER A 51 21.85 25.64 13.58
CA SER A 51 22.86 26.52 13.00
C SER A 51 24.10 25.69 12.65
N CYS A 52 24.35 25.46 11.36
CA CYS A 52 25.63 24.91 10.92
C CYS A 52 26.67 26.04 10.85
N GLY A 53 27.73 25.93 11.66
CA GLY A 53 28.91 26.80 11.58
C GLY A 53 29.78 26.49 10.36
N ASN A 54 30.61 27.47 10.00
CA ASN A 54 31.41 27.60 8.77
C ASN A 54 32.19 26.34 8.34
N TRP A 55 32.25 26.15 7.02
CA TRP A 55 33.14 25.21 6.31
C TRP A 55 34.54 25.82 6.20
N ASP A 56 35.56 25.08 6.64
CA ASP A 56 36.95 25.32 6.23
C ASP A 56 37.39 24.22 5.25
N ASP A 57 37.91 24.69 4.13
CA ASP A 57 38.50 23.94 3.02
C ASP A 57 39.77 23.19 3.45
N THR A 58 39.93 21.94 3.01
CA THR A 58 41.20 21.40 2.45
C THR A 58 41.04 19.94 1.99
N CYS A 59 40.86 19.78 0.68
CA CYS A 59 41.73 19.01 -0.23
C CYS A 59 42.28 17.65 0.29
N ASN A 60 42.09 16.49 -0.37
CA ASN A 60 42.53 16.21 -1.74
C ASN A 60 42.15 14.78 -2.15
N GLY A 61 41.66 14.60 -3.38
CA GLY A 61 41.83 13.33 -4.11
C GLY A 61 40.73 12.98 -5.11
N ILE A 62 40.99 13.29 -6.40
CA ILE A 62 40.38 12.75 -7.64
C ILE A 62 39.29 13.65 -8.28
N PRO A 63 39.36 13.90 -9.62
CA PRO A 63 39.37 15.25 -10.19
C PRO A 63 38.02 15.81 -10.61
N SER A 64 37.98 17.14 -10.59
CA SER A 64 36.99 18.02 -11.20
C SER A 64 36.93 17.86 -12.72
N TYR A 65 35.73 17.61 -13.25
CA TYR A 65 35.26 18.26 -14.47
C TYR A 65 33.78 18.62 -14.30
N ASP A 66 33.53 19.92 -14.46
CA ASP A 66 32.28 20.64 -14.68
C ASP A 66 31.19 20.66 -13.60
N CYS A 67 31.40 21.58 -12.66
CA CYS A 67 30.39 22.59 -12.33
C CYS A 67 29.92 23.28 -13.62
N GLY A 68 28.65 23.08 -13.98
CA GLY A 68 28.05 23.86 -15.07
C GLY A 68 26.77 23.24 -15.59
N ASN A 69 25.66 23.42 -14.86
CA ASN A 69 24.39 23.90 -15.43
C ASN A 69 23.27 23.80 -14.39
N ALA A 70 22.91 24.96 -13.85
CA ALA A 70 21.57 25.21 -13.34
C ALA A 70 20.60 25.11 -14.53
N TYR A 71 19.83 24.02 -14.60
CA TYR A 71 18.56 23.98 -15.31
C TYR A 71 17.49 23.40 -14.39
N THR A 72 16.46 24.22 -14.21
CA THR A 72 15.16 23.90 -13.66
C THR A 72 14.60 22.60 -14.26
N MET A 73 14.47 21.56 -13.45
CA MET A 73 13.49 20.50 -13.70
C MET A 73 12.83 20.09 -12.39
N GLY A 74 11.66 20.69 -12.15
CA GLY A 74 10.67 20.11 -11.27
C GLY A 74 10.14 18.82 -11.90
N ARG A 75 10.39 17.69 -11.24
CA ARG A 75 9.59 16.47 -11.40
C ARG A 75 9.45 15.81 -10.03
N ARG A 76 8.30 16.02 -9.39
CA ARG A 76 7.86 15.18 -8.27
C ARG A 76 7.19 13.95 -8.87
N TRP A 77 7.79 12.80 -8.64
CA TRP A 77 7.15 11.51 -8.86
C TRP A 77 6.69 11.00 -7.49
N ASN A 78 5.38 10.98 -7.26
CA ASN A 78 4.80 10.31 -6.10
C ASN A 78 4.42 8.89 -6.54
N PHE A 79 5.07 7.87 -5.97
CA PHE A 79 4.66 6.48 -6.12
C PHE A 79 3.66 6.09 -5.03
N ILE A 80 2.63 5.38 -5.45
CA ILE A 80 1.51 4.91 -4.63
C ILE A 80 1.95 3.63 -3.91
N GLN A 81 1.99 3.68 -2.58
CA GLN A 81 2.18 2.53 -1.71
C GLN A 81 0.81 2.19 -1.10
N LEU A 82 0.21 1.05 -1.47
CA LEU A 82 -1.04 0.60 -0.88
C LEU A 82 -0.77 -0.42 0.22
N THR A 83 -0.97 -0.02 1.47
CA THR A 83 -1.09 -0.92 2.63
C THR A 83 -2.42 -0.67 3.35
N SER A 84 -3.02 -1.75 3.87
CA SER A 84 -4.30 -1.78 4.60
C SER A 84 -4.11 -1.27 6.05
N PRO A 85 -5.15 -0.72 6.73
CA PRO A 85 -4.96 0.27 7.78
C PRO A 85 -4.81 -0.35 9.17
N ARG A 86 -3.66 -0.13 9.79
CA ARG A 86 -3.56 0.04 11.25
C ARG A 86 -2.44 0.96 11.72
N HIS A 87 -1.72 1.61 10.80
CA HIS A 87 -0.70 2.61 11.12
C HIS A 87 -0.94 3.87 10.28
N ALA A 88 -1.02 5.00 10.96
CA ALA A 88 -1.25 6.33 10.40
C ALA A 88 -0.18 6.66 9.34
N GLY A 89 -0.61 7.03 8.12
CA GLY A 89 0.27 7.65 7.12
C GLY A 89 0.12 7.20 5.65
N ALA A 90 -0.82 6.32 5.27
CA ALA A 90 -1.03 5.97 3.87
C ALA A 90 -1.65 7.16 3.09
N LYS A 91 -0.88 7.78 2.18
CA LYS A 91 -1.41 8.79 1.25
C LYS A 91 -2.07 8.09 0.07
N PHE A 92 -3.38 7.90 0.17
CA PHE A 92 -4.24 7.53 -0.95
C PHE A 92 -4.03 8.49 -2.14
N PRO A 93 -4.24 8.06 -3.41
CA PRO A 93 -4.16 8.97 -4.53
C PRO A 93 -5.09 10.16 -4.28
N ILE A 94 -4.53 11.35 -4.44
CA ILE A 94 -5.29 12.59 -4.39
C ILE A 94 -6.16 12.58 -5.65
N LEU A 95 -7.48 12.35 -5.49
CA LEU A 95 -8.40 12.13 -6.61
C LEU A 95 -8.31 13.21 -7.71
N PRO A 96 -8.13 14.51 -7.38
CA PRO A 96 -7.84 15.53 -8.38
C PRO A 96 -6.62 15.25 -9.25
N GLU A 97 -5.50 14.83 -8.66
CA GLU A 97 -4.26 14.54 -9.38
C GLU A 97 -4.42 13.32 -10.28
N LEU A 98 -5.11 12.28 -9.78
CA LEU A 98 -5.44 11.09 -10.56
C LEU A 98 -6.30 11.44 -11.78
N ALA A 99 -7.33 12.25 -11.59
CA ALA A 99 -8.21 12.69 -12.67
C ALA A 99 -7.43 13.48 -13.73
N GLN A 100 -6.62 14.45 -13.32
CA GLN A 100 -5.76 15.21 -14.24
C GLN A 100 -4.82 14.30 -15.02
N TYR A 101 -4.22 13.32 -14.35
CA TYR A 101 -3.37 12.33 -14.99
C TYR A 101 -4.13 11.52 -16.05
N LEU A 102 -5.31 10.98 -15.70
CA LEU A 102 -6.13 10.17 -16.59
C LEU A 102 -6.70 10.98 -17.77
N LEU A 103 -7.09 12.24 -17.55
CA LEU A 103 -7.54 13.12 -18.62
C LEU A 103 -6.41 13.46 -19.60
N LYS A 104 -5.19 13.64 -19.09
CA LYS A 104 -4.02 14.00 -19.91
C LYS A 104 -3.42 12.81 -20.65
N ASN A 105 -3.33 11.65 -19.99
CA ASN A 105 -2.58 10.50 -20.50
C ASN A 105 -3.47 9.32 -20.91
N GLY A 106 -4.74 9.35 -20.53
CA GLY A 106 -5.61 8.18 -20.59
C GLY A 106 -5.26 7.12 -19.52
N PRO A 107 -6.16 6.16 -19.27
CA PRO A 107 -5.79 4.94 -18.57
C PRO A 107 -4.83 4.09 -19.42
N ARG A 108 -4.04 3.23 -18.79
CA ARG A 108 -3.17 2.27 -19.51
C ARG A 108 -3.98 1.32 -20.39
N LYS A 109 -5.14 0.92 -19.89
CA LYS A 109 -6.05 -0.03 -20.53
C LYS A 109 -7.43 0.09 -19.88
N THR A 110 -8.46 -0.20 -20.66
CA THR A 110 -9.81 -0.47 -20.15
C THR A 110 -10.31 -1.81 -20.67
N ARG A 111 -11.15 -2.51 -19.89
CA ARG A 111 -11.81 -3.74 -20.32
C ARG A 111 -13.15 -3.91 -19.60
N PRO A 112 -14.28 -3.98 -20.32
CA PRO A 112 -15.56 -4.37 -19.73
C PRO A 112 -15.45 -5.74 -19.07
N THR A 113 -16.14 -5.93 -17.95
CA THR A 113 -16.29 -7.25 -17.33
C THR A 113 -17.72 -7.73 -17.47
N SER A 114 -17.90 -9.03 -17.74
CA SER A 114 -19.21 -9.67 -17.67
C SER A 114 -19.59 -10.05 -16.23
N ARG A 115 -18.63 -9.95 -15.30
CA ARG A 115 -18.84 -10.29 -13.89
C ARG A 115 -19.73 -9.24 -13.23
N ARG A 116 -20.63 -9.71 -12.38
CA ARG A 116 -21.47 -8.85 -11.54
C ARG A 116 -20.58 -8.18 -10.48
N VAL A 117 -20.65 -6.87 -10.36
CA VAL A 117 -19.96 -6.08 -9.33
C VAL A 117 -21.00 -5.45 -8.42
N ARG A 118 -20.85 -5.66 -7.11
CA ARG A 118 -21.73 -5.08 -6.09
C ARG A 118 -20.91 -4.33 -5.07
N ILE A 119 -21.42 -3.18 -4.63
CA ILE A 119 -20.73 -2.27 -3.72
C ILE A 119 -21.68 -1.90 -2.60
N ILE A 120 -21.22 -2.10 -1.38
CA ILE A 120 -21.96 -1.82 -0.15
C ILE A 120 -21.38 -0.56 0.49
N LEU A 121 -22.25 0.39 0.84
CA LEU A 121 -21.91 1.60 1.57
C LEU A 121 -23.02 1.90 2.58
N ASN A 122 -22.66 2.18 3.82
CA ASN A 122 -23.60 2.33 4.94
C ASN A 122 -24.59 1.15 5.04
N HIS A 123 -24.07 -0.08 4.90
CA HIS A 123 -24.84 -1.33 4.96
C HIS A 123 -25.93 -1.52 3.89
N THR A 124 -25.94 -0.71 2.82
CA THR A 124 -26.85 -0.90 1.68
C THR A 124 -26.09 -1.04 0.36
N TYR A 125 -26.67 -1.78 -0.59
CA TYR A 125 -26.12 -1.90 -1.93
C TYR A 125 -26.33 -0.61 -2.71
N ILE A 126 -25.26 0.17 -2.87
CA ILE A 126 -25.28 1.38 -3.70
C ILE A 126 -25.03 1.09 -5.18
N VAL A 127 -24.50 -0.10 -5.49
CA VAL A 127 -24.22 -0.57 -6.85
C VAL A 127 -24.45 -2.07 -6.93
N ASP A 128 -24.98 -2.51 -8.07
CA ASP A 128 -25.14 -3.91 -8.44
C ASP A 128 -25.36 -4.01 -9.96
N THR A 129 -24.28 -4.32 -10.66
CA THR A 129 -24.23 -4.17 -12.11
C THR A 129 -23.36 -5.22 -12.77
N THR A 130 -23.66 -5.56 -14.02
CA THR A 130 -22.79 -6.32 -14.92
C THR A 130 -22.12 -5.43 -15.97
N LYS A 131 -22.22 -4.09 -15.82
CA LYS A 131 -21.66 -3.09 -16.74
C LYS A 131 -20.37 -2.46 -16.21
N ALA A 132 -19.75 -3.05 -15.20
CA ALA A 132 -18.49 -2.56 -14.67
C ALA A 132 -17.35 -2.68 -15.70
N VAL A 133 -16.37 -1.81 -15.58
CA VAL A 133 -15.20 -1.72 -16.45
C VAL A 133 -13.96 -1.81 -15.57
N HIS A 134 -13.05 -2.72 -15.91
CA HIS A 134 -11.69 -2.70 -15.37
C HIS A 134 -10.93 -1.55 -16.02
N VAL A 135 -10.35 -0.66 -15.23
CA VAL A 135 -9.55 0.47 -15.67
C VAL A 135 -8.18 0.39 -15.02
N TRP A 136 -7.13 0.23 -15.82
CA TRP A 136 -5.75 0.24 -15.33
C TRP A 136 -5.25 1.68 -15.26
N GLU A 137 -5.32 2.26 -14.06
CA GLU A 137 -4.76 3.59 -13.77
C GLU A 137 -3.22 3.59 -13.81
N HIS A 138 -2.62 2.41 -13.60
CA HIS A 138 -1.19 2.11 -13.67
C HIS A 138 -0.99 0.64 -14.07
N ASP A 139 0.26 0.18 -14.22
CA ASP A 139 0.59 -1.13 -14.80
C ASP A 139 0.40 -2.33 -13.84
N GLY A 140 0.02 -2.07 -12.58
CA GLY A 140 0.07 -3.08 -11.51
C GLY A 140 -1.21 -3.89 -11.33
N TYR A 141 -2.38 -3.23 -11.39
CA TYR A 141 -3.70 -3.83 -11.25
C TYR A 141 -4.79 -2.86 -11.75
N PRO A 142 -5.98 -3.37 -12.12
CA PRO A 142 -7.11 -2.52 -12.47
C PRO A 142 -7.83 -1.97 -11.25
N GLN A 143 -8.67 -0.96 -11.49
CA GLN A 143 -9.76 -0.52 -10.61
C GLN A 143 -11.11 -0.78 -11.30
N TYR A 144 -12.17 -0.91 -10.50
CA TYR A 144 -13.53 -0.93 -11.05
C TYR A 144 -14.07 0.48 -11.24
N TYR A 145 -14.49 0.77 -12.46
CA TYR A 145 -15.28 1.92 -12.82
C TYR A 145 -16.66 1.43 -13.25
N ILE A 146 -17.70 2.17 -12.93
CA ILE A 146 -19.08 1.82 -13.27
C ILE A 146 -19.76 3.00 -13.95
N PRO A 147 -20.78 2.79 -14.80
CA PRO A 147 -21.61 3.89 -15.25
C PRO A 147 -22.28 4.59 -14.06
N THR A 148 -22.29 5.92 -14.05
CA THR A 148 -22.96 6.72 -12.99
C THR A 148 -24.45 6.37 -12.82
N SER A 149 -25.09 5.94 -13.90
CA SER A 149 -26.49 5.49 -13.94
C SER A 149 -26.76 4.19 -13.17
N GLU A 150 -25.72 3.44 -12.78
CA GLU A 150 -25.84 2.21 -12.00
C GLU A 150 -25.81 2.46 -10.48
N LEU A 151 -25.61 3.72 -10.05
CA LEU A 151 -25.75 4.12 -8.65
C LEU A 151 -27.24 4.07 -8.25
N ARG A 152 -27.51 3.43 -7.12
CA ARG A 152 -28.83 3.29 -6.51
C ARG A 152 -28.73 3.50 -5.02
N ASN A 153 -29.86 3.75 -4.34
CA ASN A 153 -29.91 3.90 -2.89
C ASN A 153 -28.94 4.94 -2.30
N CYS A 154 -28.46 5.88 -3.12
CA CYS A 154 -27.60 6.99 -2.73
C CYS A 154 -27.90 8.21 -3.60
N ASN A 155 -27.58 9.39 -3.06
CA ASN A 155 -27.52 10.64 -3.80
C ASN A 155 -26.07 11.02 -4.01
N TRP A 156 -25.78 11.79 -5.05
CA TRP A 156 -24.43 12.29 -5.30
C TRP A 156 -24.45 13.68 -5.90
N LYS A 157 -23.39 14.45 -5.64
CA LYS A 157 -23.20 15.79 -6.22
C LYS A 157 -21.72 16.10 -6.43
N ASP A 158 -21.44 16.94 -7.40
CA ASP A 158 -20.08 17.44 -7.64
C ASP A 158 -19.64 18.34 -6.49
N LYS A 159 -18.47 18.03 -5.93
CA LYS A 159 -17.84 18.79 -4.84
C LYS A 159 -16.67 19.62 -5.34
N GLN A 160 -15.89 19.08 -6.28
CA GLN A 160 -14.74 19.76 -6.88
C GLN A 160 -14.65 19.42 -8.36
N ASN A 161 -14.85 20.41 -9.21
CA ASN A 161 -14.66 20.30 -10.65
C ASN A 161 -13.16 20.28 -10.99
N ILE A 162 -12.78 19.46 -11.96
CA ILE A 162 -11.41 19.24 -12.40
C ILE A 162 -11.37 19.54 -13.89
N HIS A 163 -10.70 20.64 -14.24
CA HIS A 163 -10.56 21.07 -15.63
C HIS A 163 -9.31 20.47 -16.28
N ALA A 164 -9.40 20.13 -17.56
CA ALA A 164 -8.23 19.90 -18.40
C ALA A 164 -7.55 21.25 -18.69
N GLU A 165 -6.25 21.25 -18.97
CA GLU A 165 -5.44 22.47 -19.17
C GLU A 165 -5.90 23.39 -20.33
N ASN A 166 -6.96 23.04 -21.09
CA ASN A 166 -7.51 23.85 -22.18
C ASN A 166 -9.05 23.86 -22.22
N ASP A 167 -9.59 25.05 -22.52
CA ASP A 167 -10.98 25.51 -22.44
C ASP A 167 -12.12 24.59 -22.90
N GLY A 168 -13.16 24.55 -22.06
CA GLY A 168 -14.52 24.13 -22.35
C GLY A 168 -15.41 24.37 -21.12
N ALA A 169 -16.63 24.90 -21.31
CA ALA A 169 -17.51 25.30 -20.20
C ALA A 169 -17.98 24.16 -19.27
N SER A 170 -17.70 22.90 -19.63
CA SER A 170 -18.06 21.72 -18.84
C SER A 170 -16.82 21.08 -18.21
N SER A 171 -16.90 20.76 -16.92
CA SER A 171 -15.84 20.04 -16.21
C SER A 171 -15.73 18.60 -16.72
N PRO A 172 -14.58 18.16 -17.27
CA PRO A 172 -14.40 16.79 -17.79
C PRO A 172 -14.41 15.71 -16.68
N ALA A 173 -14.06 16.08 -15.45
CA ALA A 173 -14.15 15.21 -14.29
C ALA A 173 -14.49 16.00 -13.03
N SER A 174 -15.01 15.34 -12.01
CA SER A 174 -15.30 15.95 -10.71
C SER A 174 -15.10 14.97 -9.56
N VAL A 175 -14.54 15.46 -8.46
CA VAL A 175 -14.67 14.76 -7.17
C VAL A 175 -16.11 14.87 -6.72
N VAL A 176 -16.69 13.75 -6.32
CA VAL A 176 -18.12 13.61 -6.01
C VAL A 176 -18.31 13.29 -4.54
N GLU A 177 -19.24 14.00 -3.89
CA GLU A 177 -19.76 13.60 -2.58
C GLU A 177 -20.92 12.61 -2.80
N VAL A 178 -20.75 11.37 -2.34
CA VAL A 178 -21.78 10.33 -2.31
C VAL A 178 -22.41 10.31 -0.93
N THR A 179 -23.74 10.37 -0.87
CA THR A 179 -24.54 10.39 0.35
C THR A 179 -25.52 9.23 0.36
N VAL A 180 -25.46 8.40 1.41
CA VAL A 180 -26.50 7.43 1.73
C VAL A 180 -27.35 8.03 2.84
N ALA A 181 -28.64 8.24 2.57
CA ALA A 181 -29.56 8.81 3.54
C ALA A 181 -29.71 7.91 4.77
N ALA A 182 -30.17 8.46 5.90
CA ALA A 182 -30.49 7.66 7.08
C ALA A 182 -31.57 6.61 6.77
N HIS A 183 -31.34 5.36 7.16
CA HIS A 183 -32.29 4.26 6.99
C HIS A 183 -32.08 3.21 8.08
N ASP A 184 -33.12 2.44 8.42
CA ASP A 184 -33.03 1.28 9.33
C ASP A 184 -32.30 1.54 10.68
N GLY A 185 -32.41 2.76 11.21
CA GLY A 185 -31.73 3.17 12.45
C GLY A 185 -30.26 3.59 12.27
N LEU A 186 -29.71 3.48 11.07
CA LEU A 186 -28.41 4.01 10.67
C LEU A 186 -28.53 5.51 10.34
N GLN A 187 -27.52 6.27 10.76
CA GLN A 187 -27.40 7.68 10.42
C GLN A 187 -27.00 7.86 8.96
N GLU A 188 -27.19 9.07 8.45
CA GLU A 188 -26.68 9.46 7.13
C GLU A 188 -25.16 9.28 7.07
N PHE A 189 -24.69 8.73 5.96
CA PHE A 189 -23.26 8.58 5.68
C PHE A 189 -22.87 9.34 4.42
N LYS A 190 -21.71 10.01 4.47
CA LYS A 190 -21.15 10.79 3.36
C LYS A 190 -19.69 10.44 3.13
N THR A 191 -19.30 10.38 1.86
CA THR A 191 -17.90 10.23 1.45
C THR A 191 -17.63 11.05 0.20
N ASP A 192 -16.47 11.68 0.12
CA ASP A 192 -15.97 12.38 -1.08
C ASP A 192 -14.91 11.57 -1.84
N ARG A 193 -14.80 10.29 -1.52
CA ARG A 193 -13.82 9.36 -2.10
C ARG A 193 -14.33 8.75 -3.41
N ALA A 194 -14.89 9.60 -4.27
CA ALA A 194 -15.42 9.22 -5.58
C ALA A 194 -14.99 10.22 -6.66
N LEU A 195 -14.72 9.71 -7.86
CA LEU A 195 -14.31 10.50 -9.02
C LEU A 195 -15.21 10.13 -10.20
N ARG A 196 -15.99 11.08 -10.71
CA ARG A 196 -16.78 10.88 -11.93
C ARG A 196 -16.16 11.61 -13.11
N PHE A 197 -16.44 11.10 -14.30
CA PHE A 197 -16.11 11.72 -15.57
C PHE A 197 -17.39 12.17 -16.28
N SER A 198 -17.29 13.21 -17.11
CA SER A 198 -18.44 13.77 -17.83
C SER A 198 -19.00 12.79 -18.86
N ASP A 199 -20.27 12.96 -19.24
CA ASP A 199 -20.92 12.21 -20.33
C ASP A 199 -20.51 12.71 -21.72
N ASP A 200 -19.61 13.69 -21.80
CA ASP A 200 -19.06 14.18 -23.07
C ASP A 200 -17.83 13.33 -23.45
N ASP A 201 -18.02 12.43 -24.41
CA ASP A 201 -16.97 11.58 -24.98
C ASP A 201 -15.74 12.39 -25.44
N LYS A 202 -15.91 13.63 -25.91
CA LYS A 202 -14.79 14.47 -26.34
C LYS A 202 -13.93 14.92 -25.17
N ALA A 203 -14.53 15.09 -24.00
CA ALA A 203 -13.89 15.61 -22.81
C ALA A 203 -13.30 14.48 -21.93
N ALA A 204 -14.00 13.35 -21.81
CA ALA A 204 -13.65 12.25 -20.92
C ALA A 204 -13.15 10.98 -21.65
N GLY A 205 -13.28 10.92 -22.97
CA GLY A 205 -12.83 9.78 -23.78
C GLY A 205 -13.43 8.45 -23.31
N VAL A 206 -12.57 7.44 -23.18
CA VAL A 206 -12.98 6.07 -22.75
C VAL A 206 -13.51 5.99 -21.32
N LEU A 207 -13.41 7.07 -20.54
CA LEU A 207 -13.94 7.14 -19.18
C LEU A 207 -15.29 7.86 -19.10
N SER A 208 -15.84 8.30 -20.25
CA SER A 208 -17.07 9.08 -20.27
C SER A 208 -18.24 8.35 -19.59
N GLY A 209 -18.98 9.10 -18.76
CA GLY A 209 -20.12 8.61 -17.98
C GLY A 209 -19.77 7.61 -16.87
N LEU A 210 -18.48 7.36 -16.62
CA LEU A 210 -18.04 6.45 -15.56
C LEU A 210 -17.76 7.17 -14.23
N ILE A 211 -17.94 6.45 -13.14
CA ILE A 211 -17.53 6.82 -11.79
C ILE A 211 -16.62 5.75 -11.19
N ARG A 212 -15.54 6.21 -10.58
CA ARG A 212 -14.63 5.46 -9.72
C ARG A 212 -15.01 5.70 -8.27
N LEU A 213 -15.35 4.63 -7.56
CA LEU A 213 -15.49 4.64 -6.11
C LEU A 213 -14.20 4.10 -5.49
N GLU A 214 -13.64 4.79 -4.51
CA GLU A 214 -12.42 4.32 -3.87
C GLU A 214 -12.67 3.07 -3.02
N PHE A 215 -11.91 2.01 -3.28
CA PHE A 215 -12.08 0.70 -2.64
C PHE A 215 -12.15 0.77 -1.11
N GLY A 216 -11.17 1.44 -0.49
CA GLY A 216 -11.06 1.55 0.97
C GLY A 216 -12.07 2.48 1.64
N SER A 217 -12.94 3.15 0.88
CA SER A 217 -13.98 4.04 1.42
C SER A 217 -15.38 3.43 1.40
N MET A 218 -15.51 2.20 0.89
CA MET A 218 -16.75 1.43 0.86
C MET A 218 -16.70 0.35 1.95
N ASP A 219 -17.88 -0.09 2.41
CA ASP A 219 -17.95 -1.14 3.44
C ASP A 219 -17.45 -2.48 2.89
N GLN A 220 -17.87 -2.82 1.67
CA GLN A 220 -17.51 -4.08 1.02
C GLN A 220 -17.70 -4.00 -0.50
N TRP A 221 -16.76 -4.61 -1.22
CA TRP A 221 -16.88 -4.90 -2.65
C TRP A 221 -17.10 -6.39 -2.86
N LEU A 222 -17.98 -6.74 -3.79
CA LEU A 222 -18.21 -8.12 -4.20
C LEU A 222 -18.06 -8.25 -5.72
N GLU A 223 -17.33 -9.27 -6.14
CA GLU A 223 -17.37 -9.79 -7.51
C GLU A 223 -18.20 -11.07 -7.49
N GLU A 224 -19.31 -11.08 -8.22
CA GLU A 224 -20.40 -12.01 -8.00
C GLU A 224 -20.79 -11.98 -6.51
N GLU A 225 -20.64 -13.11 -5.81
CA GLU A 225 -20.85 -13.28 -4.37
C GLU A 225 -19.55 -13.25 -3.56
N PHE A 226 -18.40 -13.06 -4.21
CA PHE A 226 -17.11 -13.19 -3.56
C PHE A 226 -16.56 -11.82 -3.09
N PRO A 227 -16.19 -11.69 -1.80
CA PRO A 227 -15.55 -10.50 -1.28
C PRO A 227 -14.24 -10.15 -2.00
N ILE A 228 -14.12 -8.88 -2.36
CA ILE A 228 -12.87 -8.31 -2.88
C ILE A 228 -12.28 -7.41 -1.79
N HIS A 229 -10.97 -7.54 -1.59
CA HIS A 229 -10.21 -6.71 -0.66
C HIS A 229 -9.16 -5.90 -1.43
N VAL A 230 -8.90 -4.67 -0.99
CA VAL A 230 -7.87 -3.74 -1.51
C VAL A 230 -8.15 -3.23 -2.93
N HIS A 231 -8.25 -4.11 -3.93
CA HIS A 231 -8.48 -3.77 -5.34
C HIS A 231 -8.98 -5.03 -6.10
N PRO A 232 -9.61 -4.91 -7.28
CA PRO A 232 -10.07 -6.06 -8.04
C PRO A 232 -8.91 -6.89 -8.57
N LYS A 233 -9.13 -8.20 -8.70
CA LYS A 233 -8.16 -9.09 -9.33
C LYS A 233 -8.05 -8.74 -10.81
N ASP A 234 -6.82 -8.70 -11.30
CA ASP A 234 -6.51 -8.52 -12.70
C ASP A 234 -6.85 -9.83 -13.45
N PRO A 235 -7.75 -9.81 -14.44
CA PRO A 235 -8.13 -11.01 -15.19
C PRO A 235 -6.99 -11.63 -16.00
N PHE A 236 -5.84 -10.97 -16.12
CA PHE A 236 -4.64 -11.46 -16.78
C PHE A 236 -3.55 -11.90 -15.81
N LYS A 237 -3.72 -11.66 -14.50
CA LYS A 237 -2.78 -12.18 -13.51
C LYS A 237 -3.05 -13.66 -13.26
N ARG A 238 -1.99 -14.44 -13.38
CA ARG A 238 -1.96 -15.87 -13.07
C ARG A 238 -1.02 -16.09 -11.90
N ILE A 239 -1.40 -17.01 -11.03
CA ILE A 239 -0.56 -17.54 -9.96
C ILE A 239 -0.42 -19.05 -10.19
N ASP A 240 0.81 -19.51 -10.35
CA ASP A 240 1.16 -20.93 -10.34
C ASP A 240 1.90 -21.26 -9.05
N ILE A 241 1.47 -22.32 -8.37
CA ILE A 241 2.03 -22.76 -7.09
C ILE A 241 2.50 -24.19 -7.27
N LEU A 242 3.82 -24.36 -7.37
CA LEU A 242 4.45 -25.60 -7.79
C LEU A 242 5.35 -26.14 -6.69
N PRO A 243 4.99 -27.28 -6.06
CA PRO A 243 5.92 -28.02 -5.22
C PRO A 243 7.18 -28.40 -6.01
N SER A 244 8.34 -28.31 -5.38
CA SER A 244 9.63 -28.48 -6.03
C SER A 244 10.58 -29.28 -5.14
N SER A 245 11.35 -30.17 -5.76
CA SER A 245 12.42 -30.91 -5.10
C SER A 245 13.80 -30.23 -5.23
N ARG A 246 13.82 -28.97 -5.72
CA ARG A 246 15.06 -28.20 -5.92
C ARG A 246 15.56 -27.66 -4.58
N SER A 247 16.88 -27.60 -4.42
CA SER A 247 17.49 -27.17 -3.16
C SER A 247 17.44 -25.65 -3.04
N VAL A 248 16.86 -25.16 -1.95
CA VAL A 248 16.76 -23.73 -1.63
C VAL A 248 17.46 -23.49 -0.29
N GLU A 249 18.43 -22.59 -0.28
CA GLU A 249 19.08 -22.08 0.92
C GLU A 249 18.91 -20.56 1.01
N VAL A 250 18.52 -20.06 2.18
CA VAL A 250 18.32 -18.64 2.44
C VAL A 250 19.35 -18.16 3.46
N ARG A 251 20.08 -17.09 3.13
CA ARG A 251 21.02 -16.43 4.03
C ARG A 251 20.61 -15.01 4.34
N VAL A 252 20.74 -14.64 5.61
CA VAL A 252 20.54 -13.28 6.12
C VAL A 252 21.83 -12.85 6.78
N ALA A 253 22.37 -11.70 6.38
CA ALA A 253 23.67 -11.20 6.84
C ALA A 253 24.81 -12.25 6.73
N GLY A 254 24.78 -13.08 5.67
CA GLY A 254 25.77 -14.15 5.44
C GLY A 254 25.54 -15.45 6.21
N LYS A 255 24.59 -15.49 7.16
CA LYS A 255 24.25 -16.70 7.94
C LYS A 255 23.07 -17.44 7.31
N THR A 256 23.19 -18.76 7.14
CA THR A 256 22.07 -19.60 6.69
C THR A 256 21.00 -19.66 7.77
N VAL A 257 19.80 -19.20 7.43
CA VAL A 257 18.62 -19.20 8.34
C VAL A 257 17.54 -20.18 7.90
N ALA A 258 17.59 -20.66 6.65
CA ALA A 258 16.70 -21.70 6.16
C ALA A 258 17.35 -22.54 5.06
N LYS A 259 17.02 -23.84 5.00
CA LYS A 259 17.47 -24.73 3.93
C LYS A 259 16.50 -25.89 3.73
N THR A 260 16.11 -26.17 2.49
CA THR A 260 15.19 -27.28 2.16
C THR A 260 15.34 -27.76 0.72
N ASP A 261 14.97 -29.01 0.49
CA ASP A 261 14.76 -29.58 -0.85
C ASP A 261 13.26 -29.81 -1.13
N HIS A 262 12.36 -29.18 -0.37
CA HIS A 262 10.91 -29.34 -0.47
C HIS A 262 10.19 -27.99 -0.45
N ALA A 263 10.73 -27.00 -1.17
CA ALA A 263 10.12 -25.69 -1.29
C ALA A 263 8.92 -25.71 -2.25
N VAL A 264 8.01 -24.76 -2.08
CA VAL A 264 6.94 -24.44 -3.04
C VAL A 264 7.34 -23.17 -3.79
N HIS A 265 7.41 -23.26 -5.11
CA HIS A 265 7.71 -22.12 -5.99
C HIS A 265 6.40 -21.45 -6.39
N LEU A 266 6.23 -20.19 -6.00
CA LEU A 266 5.11 -19.38 -6.44
C LEU A 266 5.56 -18.46 -7.57
N LEU A 267 4.91 -18.59 -8.72
CA LEU A 267 5.11 -17.74 -9.89
C LEU A 267 3.86 -16.89 -10.05
N GLU A 268 4.03 -15.57 -10.02
CA GLU A 268 2.95 -14.62 -10.28
C GLU A 268 3.31 -13.75 -11.48
N THR A 269 2.34 -13.51 -12.37
CA THR A 269 2.53 -12.68 -13.56
C THR A 269 3.19 -11.34 -13.22
N GLY A 270 4.35 -11.09 -13.83
CA GLY A 270 5.10 -9.83 -13.69
C GLY A 270 5.92 -9.70 -12.41
N LEU A 271 5.97 -10.71 -11.54
CA LEU A 271 6.73 -10.70 -10.29
C LEU A 271 7.83 -11.77 -10.28
N PRO A 272 8.91 -11.57 -9.49
CA PRO A 272 9.92 -12.61 -9.30
C PRO A 272 9.32 -13.84 -8.61
N THR A 273 9.86 -15.01 -8.93
CA THR A 273 9.49 -16.26 -8.24
C THR A 273 9.76 -16.14 -6.75
N ARG A 274 8.75 -16.52 -5.96
CA ARG A 274 8.83 -16.58 -4.50
C ARG A 274 8.97 -18.03 -4.04
N TYR A 275 9.86 -18.25 -3.07
CA TYR A 275 10.17 -19.57 -2.53
C TYR A 275 9.54 -19.67 -1.15
N TYR A 276 8.54 -20.53 -1.05
CA TYR A 276 7.83 -20.82 0.19
C TYR A 276 8.41 -22.08 0.81
N LEU A 277 8.93 -21.97 2.03
CA LEU A 277 9.61 -23.03 2.75
C LEU A 277 8.72 -23.49 3.92
N PRO A 278 8.71 -24.80 4.25
CA PRO A 278 8.05 -25.26 5.47
C PRO A 278 8.74 -24.67 6.70
N LEU A 279 7.97 -24.37 7.76
CA LEU A 279 8.51 -23.84 9.01
C LEU A 279 9.62 -24.72 9.61
N SER A 280 9.55 -26.04 9.41
CA SER A 280 10.57 -26.99 9.87
C SER A 280 11.93 -26.85 9.18
N ALA A 281 12.00 -26.16 8.05
CA ALA A 281 13.23 -25.87 7.32
C ALA A 281 13.86 -24.52 7.69
N VAL A 282 13.19 -23.73 8.53
CA VAL A 282 13.64 -22.41 8.99
C VAL A 282 14.16 -22.53 10.42
N ASP A 283 15.30 -21.92 10.72
CA ASP A 283 15.79 -21.77 12.09
C ASP A 283 14.83 -20.87 12.88
N GLN A 284 13.94 -21.48 13.66
CA GLN A 284 12.91 -20.75 14.38
C GLN A 284 13.49 -19.86 15.49
N SER A 285 14.75 -20.09 15.93
CA SER A 285 15.38 -19.28 16.97
C SER A 285 15.61 -17.83 16.53
N VAL A 286 15.71 -17.59 15.22
CA VAL A 286 15.90 -16.25 14.64
C VAL A 286 14.59 -15.50 14.41
N LEU A 287 13.42 -16.15 14.53
CA LEU A 287 12.12 -15.53 14.21
C LEU A 287 11.55 -14.75 15.40
N ARG A 288 11.04 -13.54 15.16
CA ARG A 288 10.24 -12.77 16.12
C ARG A 288 8.94 -12.34 15.46
N LYS A 289 7.82 -12.61 16.12
CA LYS A 289 6.50 -12.31 15.56
C LYS A 289 6.35 -10.80 15.36
N SER A 290 5.93 -10.40 14.16
CA SER A 290 5.58 -9.01 13.87
C SER A 290 4.08 -8.76 14.07
N GLU A 291 3.74 -7.56 14.52
CA GLU A 291 2.38 -7.00 14.54
C GLU A 291 1.94 -6.53 13.13
N PHE A 292 2.89 -6.40 12.20
CA PHE A 292 2.59 -5.98 10.83
C PHE A 292 1.81 -7.06 10.08
N THR A 293 0.78 -6.62 9.37
CA THR A 293 -0.03 -7.43 8.48
C THR A 293 -0.26 -6.67 7.17
N SER A 294 -0.40 -7.39 6.08
CA SER A 294 -0.74 -6.80 4.78
C SER A 294 -1.82 -7.64 4.10
N GLN A 295 -2.55 -7.04 3.17
CA GLN A 295 -3.64 -7.73 2.49
C GLN A 295 -3.33 -7.81 0.99
N CYS A 296 -3.59 -8.97 0.40
CA CYS A 296 -3.44 -9.22 -1.02
C CYS A 296 -4.74 -9.81 -1.57
N PRO A 297 -5.35 -9.25 -2.63
CA PRO A 297 -6.59 -9.81 -3.18
C PRO A 297 -6.41 -11.24 -3.72
N TYR A 298 -5.18 -11.63 -4.07
CA TYR A 298 -4.90 -12.95 -4.60
C TYR A 298 -4.56 -13.99 -3.53
N LYS A 299 -3.94 -13.58 -2.42
CA LYS A 299 -3.38 -14.51 -1.44
C LYS A 299 -4.01 -14.43 -0.06
N GLY A 300 -4.75 -13.35 0.23
CA GLY A 300 -5.36 -13.12 1.54
C GLY A 300 -4.49 -12.25 2.44
N ASP A 301 -4.64 -12.45 3.76
CA ASP A 301 -3.93 -11.69 4.77
C ASP A 301 -2.56 -12.30 5.05
N ALA A 302 -1.51 -11.51 4.80
CA ALA A 302 -0.14 -11.87 5.12
C ALA A 302 0.18 -11.46 6.56
N GLU A 303 0.82 -12.38 7.27
CA GLU A 303 1.42 -12.17 8.58
C GLU A 303 2.93 -12.20 8.45
N TYR A 304 3.63 -11.48 9.34
CA TYR A 304 5.07 -11.28 9.23
C TYR A 304 5.86 -11.78 10.45
N TYR A 305 7.12 -12.10 10.21
CA TYR A 305 8.17 -12.24 11.23
C TYR A 305 9.30 -11.24 10.95
N HIS A 306 9.84 -10.65 12.00
CA HIS A 306 11.19 -10.10 11.99
C HIS A 306 12.21 -11.26 12.09
N VAL A 307 13.41 -11.03 11.57
CA VAL A 307 14.53 -11.98 11.68
C VAL A 307 15.66 -11.33 12.47
N VAL A 308 16.10 -11.98 13.55
CA VAL A 308 17.20 -11.50 14.39
C VAL A 308 18.42 -12.38 14.20
N VAL A 309 19.48 -11.82 13.63
CA VAL A 309 20.77 -12.49 13.40
C VAL A 309 21.88 -11.64 14.01
N ASP A 310 22.72 -12.25 14.84
CA ASP A 310 23.88 -11.61 15.48
C ASP A 310 23.55 -10.29 16.21
N GLY A 311 22.36 -10.24 16.83
CA GLY A 311 21.86 -9.08 17.57
C GLY A 311 21.23 -7.98 16.71
N GLN A 312 21.27 -8.11 15.39
CA GLN A 312 20.60 -7.19 14.46
C GLN A 312 19.21 -7.70 14.08
N GLU A 313 18.20 -6.85 14.21
CA GLU A 313 16.84 -7.12 13.77
C GLU A 313 16.61 -6.65 12.33
N HIS A 314 16.10 -7.56 11.50
CA HIS A 314 15.60 -7.29 10.16
C HIS A 314 14.08 -7.31 10.18
N ARG A 315 13.47 -6.13 10.15
CA ARG A 315 12.03 -5.95 10.28
C ARG A 315 11.27 -6.50 9.08
N ASP A 316 10.13 -7.11 9.37
CA ASP A 316 9.15 -7.69 8.45
C ASP A 316 9.78 -8.49 7.28
N LEU A 317 10.89 -9.20 7.54
CA LEU A 317 11.69 -9.84 6.49
C LEU A 317 11.03 -11.09 5.91
N VAL A 318 10.22 -11.77 6.72
CA VAL A 318 9.53 -13.02 6.36
C VAL A 318 8.04 -12.78 6.41
N TRP A 319 7.32 -13.24 5.39
CA TRP A 319 5.85 -13.29 5.42
C TRP A 319 5.35 -14.70 5.21
N TYR A 320 4.13 -14.94 5.68
CA TYR A 320 3.39 -16.18 5.48
C TYR A 320 1.89 -15.89 5.48
N TYR A 321 1.11 -16.85 5.00
CA TYR A 321 -0.35 -16.76 4.99
C TYR A 321 -0.92 -17.88 5.84
N ARG A 322 -1.57 -17.55 6.96
CA ARG A 322 -2.23 -18.58 7.79
C ARG A 322 -3.48 -19.14 7.10
N LEU A 323 -4.31 -18.24 6.58
CA LEU A 323 -5.55 -18.57 5.89
C LEU A 323 -5.54 -17.91 4.50
N PRO A 324 -4.76 -18.44 3.54
CA PRO A 324 -4.74 -17.88 2.21
C PRO A 324 -6.09 -18.06 1.50
N THR A 325 -6.27 -17.34 0.38
CA THR A 325 -7.40 -17.61 -0.52
C THR A 325 -7.38 -19.06 -1.01
N HIS A 326 -8.53 -19.55 -1.47
CA HIS A 326 -8.62 -20.90 -2.05
C HIS A 326 -7.64 -21.12 -3.21
N GLU A 327 -7.45 -20.11 -4.07
CA GLU A 327 -6.49 -20.13 -5.18
C GLU A 327 -5.04 -20.24 -4.71
N SER A 328 -4.74 -19.80 -3.49
CA SER A 328 -3.40 -19.82 -2.88
C SER A 328 -3.29 -20.80 -1.70
N ALA A 329 -4.20 -21.77 -1.58
CA ALA A 329 -4.24 -22.69 -0.44
C ALA A 329 -2.94 -23.49 -0.24
N ALA A 330 -2.22 -23.79 -1.32
CA ALA A 330 -1.00 -24.59 -1.29
C ALA A 330 0.22 -23.90 -0.64
N ILE A 331 0.13 -22.59 -0.32
CA ILE A 331 1.16 -21.88 0.46
C ILE A 331 0.76 -21.60 1.91
N ALA A 332 -0.33 -22.22 2.39
CA ALA A 332 -0.77 -22.06 3.77
C ALA A 332 0.35 -22.40 4.76
N GLU A 333 0.61 -21.49 5.68
CA GLU A 333 1.62 -21.57 6.74
C GLU A 333 3.08 -21.76 6.28
N LEU A 334 3.35 -21.67 4.98
CA LEU A 334 4.71 -21.67 4.46
C LEU A 334 5.33 -20.27 4.55
N LEU A 335 6.63 -20.23 4.82
CA LEU A 335 7.39 -19.00 5.05
C LEU A 335 8.10 -18.57 3.76
N CYS A 336 8.00 -17.29 3.42
CA CYS A 336 8.73 -16.70 2.31
C CYS A 336 9.55 -15.49 2.77
N PHE A 337 10.75 -15.36 2.24
CA PHE A 337 11.67 -14.25 2.51
C PHE A 337 11.66 -13.27 1.33
N TYR A 338 11.93 -11.99 1.59
CA TYR A 338 12.10 -11.01 0.51
C TYR A 338 13.42 -11.27 -0.22
N ASN A 339 13.36 -11.85 -1.42
CA ASN A 339 14.50 -12.08 -2.32
C ASN A 339 15.38 -10.82 -2.47
N GLU A 340 14.77 -9.63 -2.38
CA GLU A 340 15.41 -8.32 -2.48
C GLU A 340 16.34 -8.02 -1.29
N LYS A 341 16.05 -8.61 -0.13
CA LYS A 341 16.69 -8.32 1.15
C LYS A 341 17.54 -9.48 1.68
N VAL A 342 17.54 -10.62 1.01
CA VAL A 342 18.27 -11.85 1.43
C VAL A 342 19.04 -12.46 0.28
N ASP A 343 19.99 -13.33 0.58
CA ASP A 343 20.63 -14.16 -0.45
C ASP A 343 19.88 -15.48 -0.58
N ILE A 344 19.42 -15.77 -1.80
CA ILE A 344 18.79 -17.06 -2.12
C ILE A 344 19.76 -17.86 -2.98
N ILE A 345 20.09 -19.05 -2.53
CA ILE A 345 20.90 -20.02 -3.26
C ILE A 345 19.98 -21.14 -3.71
N LEU A 346 19.80 -21.27 -5.03
CA LEU A 346 18.96 -22.29 -5.67
C LEU A 346 19.86 -23.29 -6.42
N ASP A 347 19.77 -24.58 -6.07
CA ASP A 347 20.63 -25.65 -6.59
C ASP A 347 22.13 -25.31 -6.49
N GLY A 348 22.53 -24.73 -5.36
CA GLY A 348 23.91 -24.31 -5.11
C GLY A 348 24.34 -23.04 -5.84
N LYS A 349 23.47 -22.41 -6.64
CA LYS A 349 23.75 -21.15 -7.35
C LYS A 349 23.04 -19.99 -6.69
N MET A 350 23.81 -18.95 -6.33
CA MET A 350 23.25 -17.72 -5.81
C MET A 350 22.44 -17.00 -6.90
N LEU A 351 21.20 -16.64 -6.57
CA LEU A 351 20.33 -15.87 -7.46
C LEU A 351 20.65 -14.39 -7.36
N GLU A 352 20.46 -13.67 -8.46
CA GLU A 352 20.48 -12.21 -8.46
C GLU A 352 19.26 -11.68 -7.69
N ARG A 353 19.47 -10.63 -6.88
CA ARG A 353 18.39 -9.98 -6.16
C ARG A 353 17.51 -9.21 -7.15
N PRO A 354 16.21 -9.53 -7.25
CA PRO A 354 15.33 -8.84 -8.18
C PRO A 354 15.14 -7.38 -7.78
N ARG A 355 14.86 -6.52 -8.76
CA ARG A 355 14.32 -5.17 -8.52
C ARG A 355 12.82 -5.21 -8.67
N THR A 356 12.12 -5.30 -7.56
CA THR A 356 10.65 -5.42 -7.58
C THR A 356 10.05 -4.06 -7.30
N MET A 357 9.62 -3.37 -8.37
CA MET A 357 8.86 -2.13 -8.22
C MET A 357 7.48 -2.46 -7.63
N GLY A 358 7.15 -1.85 -6.50
CA GLY A 358 5.76 -1.74 -6.03
C GLY A 358 5.22 -2.83 -5.12
N LEU A 359 6.05 -3.57 -4.38
CA LEU A 359 5.55 -4.29 -3.20
C LEU A 359 6.03 -3.67 -1.89
N PHE A 360 7.33 -3.48 -1.64
CA PHE A 360 7.82 -2.84 -0.40
C PHE A 360 9.23 -2.25 -0.59
N ALA A 361 9.42 -1.32 -1.52
CA ALA A 361 10.68 -0.58 -1.60
C ALA A 361 10.83 0.34 -0.38
N GLU A 362 11.95 0.26 0.33
CA GLU A 362 12.28 1.25 1.37
C GLU A 362 12.62 2.61 0.72
N PRO A 363 12.37 3.73 1.41
CA PRO A 363 12.50 5.08 0.84
C PRO A 363 13.88 5.44 0.27
N ASP A 364 14.94 4.71 0.65
CA ASP A 364 16.33 5.12 0.41
C ASP A 364 16.95 4.58 -0.89
N GLU A 365 16.28 3.72 -1.66
CA GLU A 365 16.86 3.16 -2.89
C GLU A 365 16.57 3.95 -4.18
N VAL A 366 15.93 5.12 -4.09
CA VAL A 366 15.74 6.03 -5.25
C VAL A 366 16.83 7.10 -5.28
N LYS A 367 18.09 6.67 -5.41
CA LYS A 367 19.19 7.52 -5.88
C LYS A 367 20.10 6.70 -6.79
N LYS A 368 19.81 6.71 -8.09
CA LYS A 368 20.81 6.68 -9.17
C LYS A 368 20.16 7.01 -10.50
#